data_AF-A0A8X8VUT3-F1
#
_entry.id   AF-A0A8X8VUT3-F1
#
_cell.length_a   1.000
_cell.length_b   1.000
_cell.length_c   1.000
_cell.angle_alpha   90.00
_cell.angle_beta   90.00
_cell.angle_gamma   90.00
#
_symmetry.space_group_name_H-M   'P 1'
#
loop_
_entity.id
_entity.type
_entity.pdbx_description
1 polymer ?
#
loop_
_entity_poly.entity_id
_entity_poly.type
_entity_poly.pdbx_seq_one_letter_code
_entity_poly.pdbx_strand_id
1 'polypeptide(L)'
;MSQWRFRAGPGAAAATAVAPSRGRFPLSGIAVSVAVLSPASRSRLALLSAAFPLVVAGSCDRRCYRRGVRAAALVLDLDVGERPTHAISRRLQLTSWHRVQFSEMANSKYEYVKSFEVQDVIMRPYTIIIYVHARGFCRFSEVHEFEKPNDVKALELMNECAIAVMEQFPDVIFSYGCAGEHSFIFQKKTKFYKRRSSKISSVIVSLFTSAYVSKWRALFPQKELKYVPSFRAQVICCDDLQAYILWRQDECHTNNVYDTCLWQLIKSGKSKREAQATLRGSLKQDKNEFLYQCFNINYKQDIPEMFCHGTCILKTKVEYIDDSHVKRCGRKFLTVNSANIASKRFWSENGCLSKGELAQFREELNKTTPEDIKSFLHESRLMLCTWIVVRIDGFSEVHEFEKPNDAQALNLMNTCSVAVLEDLGTSFCLRC
;
A
#
# COMPACT_ATOMS: atom_id res chain seq x y z
N MET A 1 14.17 50.15 21.12
CA MET A 1 15.62 49.91 21.13
C MET A 1 15.84 48.67 20.26
N SER A 2 16.39 48.68 19.05
CA SER A 2 17.28 49.60 18.33
C SER A 2 17.11 49.38 16.81
N GLN A 3 17.13 50.46 16.02
CA GLN A 3 17.35 50.48 14.56
C GLN A 3 18.82 50.13 14.24
N TRP A 4 19.25 49.79 13.02
CA TRP A 4 19.81 50.65 11.92
C TRP A 4 20.13 49.74 10.70
N ARG A 5 19.59 49.93 9.48
CA ARG A 5 19.98 50.72 8.28
C ARG A 5 21.35 50.44 7.58
N PHE A 6 21.23 49.98 6.31
CA PHE A 6 21.96 50.26 5.03
C PHE A 6 23.49 50.06 4.88
N ARG A 7 23.89 49.40 3.75
CA ARG A 7 24.73 49.98 2.69
C ARG A 7 24.78 49.13 1.41
N ALA A 8 24.78 49.81 0.26
CA ALA A 8 24.96 49.25 -1.08
C ALA A 8 26.17 49.90 -1.78
N GLY A 9 26.82 49.12 -2.65
CA GLY A 9 27.69 49.52 -3.77
C GLY A 9 29.21 49.40 -3.52
N PRO A 10 30.07 49.38 -4.57
CA PRO A 10 29.86 48.99 -5.98
C PRO A 10 30.98 48.04 -6.51
N GLY A 11 30.80 47.48 -7.72
CA GLY A 11 31.85 46.71 -8.41
C GLY A 11 31.44 46.32 -9.82
N ALA A 12 31.73 47.19 -10.78
CA ALA A 12 31.44 47.02 -12.20
C ALA A 12 32.47 46.11 -12.90
N ALA A 13 32.01 45.30 -13.85
CA ALA A 13 32.77 44.95 -15.04
C ALA A 13 31.79 44.79 -16.22
N ALA A 14 32.10 45.53 -17.28
CA ALA A 14 31.29 45.76 -18.48
C ALA A 14 31.22 44.54 -19.42
N ALA A 15 30.21 44.51 -20.30
CA ALA A 15 30.42 44.78 -21.74
C ALA A 15 29.26 44.26 -22.63
N THR A 16 28.64 45.23 -23.31
CA THR A 16 28.12 45.22 -24.69
C THR A 16 27.00 44.27 -25.11
N ALA A 17 25.84 44.88 -25.34
CA ALA A 17 24.90 44.48 -26.36
C ALA A 17 25.52 44.64 -27.76
N VAL A 18 25.45 43.59 -28.58
CA VAL A 18 25.59 43.66 -30.04
C VAL A 18 24.38 42.95 -30.62
N ALA A 19 23.54 43.70 -31.31
CA ALA A 19 22.59 43.16 -32.27
C ALA A 19 23.31 42.98 -33.62
N PRO A 20 23.16 41.83 -34.28
CA PRO A 20 23.21 41.75 -35.74
C PRO A 20 21.87 41.19 -36.23
N SER A 21 21.10 42.00 -36.94
CA SER A 21 21.04 42.01 -38.41
C SER A 21 20.06 40.98 -38.98
N ARG A 22 19.06 41.50 -39.69
CA ARG A 22 18.16 40.76 -40.59
C ARG A 22 18.96 39.80 -41.47
N GLY A 23 18.69 38.51 -41.35
CA GLY A 23 19.20 37.46 -42.25
C GLY A 23 18.16 36.36 -42.43
N ARG A 24 17.60 36.25 -43.65
CA ARG A 24 16.81 35.09 -44.11
C ARG A 24 17.75 33.89 -44.24
N PHE A 25 17.40 32.71 -43.71
CA PHE A 25 17.89 31.39 -44.15
C PHE A 25 16.97 30.26 -43.63
N PRO A 26 17.00 29.05 -44.24
CA PRO A 26 15.80 28.36 -44.69
C PRO A 26 15.38 27.19 -43.79
N LEU A 27 14.17 26.69 -44.03
CA LEU A 27 13.61 25.45 -43.51
C LEU A 27 14.58 24.28 -43.71
N SER A 28 15.05 23.67 -42.63
CA SER A 28 15.62 22.32 -42.64
C SER A 28 14.76 21.40 -41.79
N GLY A 29 14.15 20.41 -42.46
CA GLY A 29 13.32 19.38 -41.84
C GLY A 29 14.17 18.38 -41.07
N ILE A 30 13.66 17.94 -39.92
CA ILE A 30 14.23 16.83 -39.16
C ILE A 30 13.70 15.53 -39.77
N ALA A 31 14.60 14.72 -40.35
CA ALA A 31 14.33 13.35 -40.72
C ALA A 31 14.58 12.44 -39.50
N VAL A 32 13.58 11.61 -39.15
CA VAL A 32 13.74 10.56 -38.13
C VAL A 32 13.75 9.22 -38.87
N SER A 33 14.91 8.56 -38.90
CA SER A 33 15.06 7.21 -39.43
C SER A 33 14.70 6.20 -38.34
N VAL A 34 13.67 5.38 -38.55
CA VAL A 34 13.37 4.21 -37.71
C VAL A 34 13.65 2.97 -38.55
N ALA A 35 14.65 2.17 -38.15
CA ALA A 35 14.88 0.84 -38.71
C ALA A 35 14.19 -0.20 -37.82
N VAL A 36 13.20 -0.92 -38.36
CA VAL A 36 12.65 -2.13 -37.75
C VAL A 36 13.35 -3.32 -38.42
N LEU A 37 14.23 -4.00 -37.69
CA LEU A 37 14.90 -5.21 -38.17
C LEU A 37 14.08 -6.45 -37.80
N SER A 38 13.85 -7.32 -38.78
CA SER A 38 13.29 -8.67 -38.61
C SER A 38 14.24 -9.59 -37.82
N PRO A 39 13.76 -10.60 -37.05
CA PRO A 39 14.59 -11.40 -36.15
C PRO A 39 15.62 -12.34 -36.81
N ALA A 40 15.70 -12.41 -38.14
CA ALA A 40 16.46 -13.44 -38.86
C ALA A 40 17.79 -12.94 -39.47
N SER A 41 18.65 -12.27 -38.69
CA SER A 41 20.07 -12.09 -39.04
C SER A 41 20.87 -11.50 -37.87
N ARG A 42 21.09 -12.29 -36.81
CA ARG A 42 21.90 -11.89 -35.63
C ARG A 42 23.39 -12.28 -35.71
N SER A 43 23.90 -12.61 -36.90
CA SER A 43 25.26 -13.13 -37.05
C SER A 43 26.04 -12.36 -38.11
N ARG A 44 26.30 -11.06 -37.86
CA ARG A 44 27.34 -10.20 -38.48
C ARG A 44 27.15 -8.76 -37.99
N LEU A 45 27.48 -8.50 -36.73
CA LEU A 45 27.48 -7.16 -36.15
C LEU A 45 28.75 -6.97 -35.33
N ALA A 46 29.87 -6.90 -36.05
CA ALA A 46 31.15 -6.42 -35.54
C ALA A 46 31.90 -5.82 -36.73
N LEU A 47 31.58 -4.57 -37.06
CA LEU A 47 32.34 -3.61 -37.89
C LEU A 47 31.33 -2.60 -38.44
N LEU A 48 31.12 -1.50 -37.70
CA LEU A 48 30.72 -0.15 -38.16
C LEU A 48 30.24 0.65 -36.94
N SER A 49 31.13 0.85 -35.98
CA SER A 49 30.97 1.81 -34.88
C SER A 49 31.90 3.00 -35.12
N ALA A 50 31.58 3.88 -36.07
CA ALA A 50 32.32 5.15 -36.23
C ALA A 50 31.60 6.13 -37.17
N ALA A 51 30.35 6.50 -36.86
CA ALA A 51 29.75 7.79 -37.28
C ALA A 51 28.32 7.85 -36.74
N PHE A 52 27.95 8.96 -36.11
CA PHE A 52 26.64 9.34 -35.54
C PHE A 52 26.38 8.97 -34.07
N PRO A 53 26.16 9.98 -33.20
CA PRO A 53 25.73 9.75 -31.82
C PRO A 53 24.27 9.29 -31.79
N LEU A 54 24.04 8.17 -31.10
CA LEU A 54 22.72 7.64 -30.74
C LEU A 54 22.05 8.61 -29.76
N VAL A 55 21.10 9.43 -30.22
CA VAL A 55 20.28 10.26 -29.31
C VAL A 55 19.20 9.37 -28.69
N VAL A 56 19.44 8.98 -27.44
CA VAL A 56 18.45 8.37 -26.55
C VAL A 56 17.38 9.43 -26.25
N ALA A 57 16.11 9.09 -26.46
CA ALA A 57 14.97 9.98 -26.33
C ALA A 57 14.89 10.66 -24.95
N GLY A 58 15.11 11.97 -24.93
CA GLY A 58 14.90 12.84 -23.78
C GLY A 58 14.18 14.11 -24.23
N SER A 59 13.02 14.37 -23.60
CA SER A 59 12.25 15.62 -23.59
C SER A 59 11.98 16.31 -24.93
N CYS A 60 10.80 16.07 -25.50
CA CYS A 60 10.25 16.94 -26.55
C CYS A 60 9.54 18.14 -25.90
N ASP A 61 10.07 19.33 -26.17
CA ASP A 61 9.62 20.64 -25.67
C ASP A 61 8.19 21.00 -26.16
N ARG A 62 7.41 21.68 -25.31
CA ARG A 62 5.97 21.99 -25.47
C ARG A 62 5.63 22.84 -26.72
N ARG A 63 6.62 23.35 -27.48
CA ARG A 63 6.38 24.19 -28.67
C ARG A 63 6.14 23.40 -29.97
N CYS A 64 6.57 22.14 -30.07
CA CYS A 64 6.43 21.36 -31.32
C CYS A 64 5.00 20.86 -31.58
N TYR A 65 4.17 20.73 -30.53
CA TYR A 65 2.83 20.12 -30.64
C TYR A 65 1.78 21.04 -31.28
N ARG A 66 2.02 22.36 -31.35
CA ARG A 66 1.03 23.34 -31.88
C ARG A 66 1.04 23.51 -33.41
N ARG A 67 1.89 22.81 -34.16
CA ARG A 67 2.09 23.05 -35.60
C ARG A 67 1.83 21.87 -36.55
N GLY A 68 1.20 20.79 -36.08
CA GLY A 68 0.73 19.71 -36.98
C GLY A 68 1.84 19.16 -37.89
N VAL A 69 2.99 18.80 -37.32
CA VAL A 69 4.14 18.28 -38.08
C VAL A 69 3.81 16.86 -38.55
N ARG A 70 3.65 16.68 -39.86
CA ARG A 70 3.50 15.37 -40.51
C ARG A 70 4.88 14.73 -40.63
N ALA A 71 5.14 13.65 -39.90
CA ALA A 71 6.32 12.83 -40.14
C ALA A 71 6.10 11.98 -41.41
N ALA A 72 7.10 11.94 -42.29
CA ALA A 72 7.14 11.04 -43.44
C ALA A 72 8.15 9.92 -43.16
N ALA A 73 7.74 8.67 -43.31
CA ALA A 73 8.65 7.53 -43.29
C ALA A 73 9.03 7.16 -44.73
N LEU A 74 10.33 7.11 -45.01
CA LEU A 74 10.86 6.60 -46.27
C LEU A 74 11.16 5.11 -46.09
N VAL A 75 10.39 4.24 -46.75
CA VAL A 75 10.69 2.81 -46.85
C VAL A 75 11.51 2.61 -48.12
N LEU A 76 12.74 2.12 -47.98
CA LEU A 76 13.58 1.71 -49.10
C LEU A 76 13.56 0.18 -49.16
N ASP A 77 12.83 -0.39 -50.12
CA ASP A 77 12.97 -1.80 -50.47
C ASP A 77 14.26 -1.97 -51.29
N LEU A 78 15.26 -2.62 -50.70
CA LEU A 78 16.48 -3.03 -51.40
C LEU A 78 16.28 -4.45 -51.91
N ASP A 79 15.92 -4.56 -53.18
CA ASP A 79 15.90 -5.84 -53.89
C ASP A 79 17.33 -6.22 -54.27
N VAL A 80 17.93 -7.19 -53.57
CA VAL A 80 19.32 -7.62 -53.80
C VAL A 80 19.33 -8.72 -54.86
N GLY A 81 19.44 -8.31 -56.12
CA GLY A 81 19.75 -9.20 -57.25
C GLY A 81 21.26 -9.44 -57.39
N GLU A 82 21.66 -10.68 -57.65
CA GLU A 82 23.05 -11.09 -57.80
C GLU A 82 23.78 -10.52 -59.04
N ARG A 83 25.04 -10.14 -58.81
CA ARG A 83 26.18 -9.89 -59.74
C ARG A 83 26.31 -8.49 -60.40
N PRO A 84 27.52 -7.89 -60.39
CA PRO A 84 27.77 -6.56 -60.96
C PRO A 84 28.42 -6.66 -62.34
N THR A 85 27.86 -6.03 -63.37
CA THR A 85 28.65 -5.50 -64.50
C THR A 85 27.87 -4.36 -65.18
N HIS A 86 28.61 -3.28 -65.48
CA HIS A 86 28.23 -2.08 -66.23
C HIS A 86 27.34 -1.01 -65.56
N ALA A 87 27.79 0.23 -65.75
CA ALA A 87 27.24 1.47 -65.21
C ALA A 87 25.80 1.69 -65.65
N ILE A 88 24.89 1.82 -64.69
CA ILE A 88 23.51 2.24 -64.91
C ILE A 88 23.24 3.44 -64.00
N SER A 89 23.05 4.60 -64.63
CA SER A 89 22.41 5.76 -64.01
C SER A 89 20.97 5.35 -63.66
N ARG A 90 20.72 4.96 -62.41
CA ARG A 90 19.35 4.68 -61.93
C ARG A 90 18.74 5.96 -61.36
N ARG A 91 17.87 6.57 -62.15
CA ARG A 91 16.92 7.60 -61.72
C ARG A 91 15.94 6.96 -60.72
N LEU A 92 16.07 7.28 -59.43
CA LEU A 92 15.09 6.93 -58.41
C LEU A 92 13.74 7.59 -58.77
N GLN A 93 12.79 6.80 -59.28
CA GLN A 93 11.41 7.25 -59.40
C GLN A 93 10.70 7.00 -58.07
N LEU A 94 10.27 8.08 -57.42
CA LEU A 94 9.32 8.05 -56.31
C LEU A 94 7.96 7.57 -56.84
N THR A 95 7.60 6.31 -56.63
CA THR A 95 6.39 5.72 -57.25
C THR A 95 5.15 5.67 -56.35
N SER A 96 5.22 5.97 -55.05
CA SER A 96 3.98 6.17 -54.28
C SER A 96 4.19 6.93 -52.97
N TRP A 97 3.27 7.85 -52.67
CA TRP A 97 3.10 8.43 -51.34
C TRP A 97 2.04 7.62 -50.60
N HIS A 98 2.44 6.65 -49.77
CA HIS A 98 1.52 6.03 -48.85
C HIS A 98 1.27 6.99 -47.67
N ARG A 99 0.06 7.55 -47.59
CA ARG A 99 -0.38 8.29 -46.41
C ARG A 99 -0.53 7.28 -45.26
N VAL A 100 0.49 7.15 -44.43
CA VAL A 100 0.36 6.45 -43.14
C VAL A 100 -0.51 7.33 -42.25
N GLN A 101 -1.80 7.01 -42.20
CA GLN A 101 -2.72 7.63 -41.27
C GLN A 101 -2.44 6.99 -39.91
N PHE A 102 -1.59 7.62 -39.10
CA PHE A 102 -1.49 7.28 -37.69
C PHE A 102 -2.87 7.57 -37.09
N SER A 103 -3.65 6.50 -36.88
CA SER A 103 -4.80 6.52 -36.00
C SER A 103 -4.28 6.93 -34.62
N GLU A 104 -4.51 8.17 -34.24
CA GLU A 104 -4.24 8.66 -32.88
C GLU A 104 -5.12 7.80 -31.95
N MET A 105 -4.50 6.85 -31.24
CA MET A 105 -5.26 5.97 -30.36
C MET A 105 -5.97 6.83 -29.31
N ALA A 106 -7.26 6.55 -29.08
CA ALA A 106 -8.05 7.25 -28.08
C ALA A 106 -7.31 7.27 -26.72
N ASN A 107 -7.35 8.41 -26.03
CA ASN A 107 -6.72 8.69 -24.73
C ASN A 107 -5.18 8.79 -24.66
N SER A 108 -4.43 8.61 -25.75
CA SER A 108 -2.97 8.86 -25.77
C SER A 108 -2.59 10.29 -25.36
N LYS A 109 -3.44 11.29 -25.68
CA LYS A 109 -3.29 12.68 -25.23
C LYS A 109 -3.18 12.85 -23.71
N TYR A 110 -3.81 11.96 -22.95
CA TYR A 110 -3.88 12.04 -21.48
C TYR A 110 -2.93 11.07 -20.78
N GLU A 111 -2.18 10.24 -21.51
CA GLU A 111 -1.29 9.22 -20.93
C GLU A 111 -0.23 9.81 -19.99
N TYR A 112 0.18 11.05 -20.22
CA TYR A 112 1.14 11.76 -19.36
C TYR A 112 0.70 11.82 -17.89
N VAL A 113 -0.60 11.77 -17.57
CA VAL A 113 -1.05 11.82 -16.17
C VAL A 113 -0.59 10.60 -15.37
N LYS A 114 -0.30 9.49 -16.04
CA LYS A 114 0.24 8.28 -15.41
C LYS A 114 1.66 8.49 -14.86
N SER A 115 2.41 9.46 -15.38
CA SER A 115 3.73 9.79 -14.84
C SER A 115 3.67 10.50 -13.49
N PHE A 116 2.49 10.94 -13.03
CA PHE A 116 2.30 11.50 -11.69
C PHE A 116 2.10 10.42 -10.62
N GLU A 117 1.89 9.15 -11.00
CA GLU A 117 1.78 8.07 -10.01
C GLU A 117 3.10 7.88 -9.26
N VAL A 118 3.03 7.87 -7.95
CA VAL A 118 4.18 7.56 -7.09
C VAL A 118 4.54 6.08 -7.25
N GLN A 119 5.82 5.82 -7.51
CA GLN A 119 6.38 4.47 -7.46
C GLN A 119 6.78 4.14 -6.03
N ASP A 120 6.07 3.22 -5.42
CA ASP A 120 6.13 2.90 -3.99
C ASP A 120 6.44 1.42 -3.75
N VAL A 121 7.40 0.91 -4.52
CA VAL A 121 7.82 -0.49 -4.47
C VAL A 121 8.69 -0.73 -3.23
N ILE A 122 8.28 -1.68 -2.40
CA ILE A 122 9.02 -2.08 -1.20
C ILE A 122 10.20 -2.97 -1.60
N MET A 123 11.41 -2.50 -1.31
CA MET A 123 12.65 -3.21 -1.60
C MET A 123 12.75 -4.52 -0.80
N ARG A 124 13.53 -5.45 -1.34
CA ARG A 124 13.98 -6.65 -0.62
C ARG A 124 15.21 -6.28 0.21
N PRO A 125 15.48 -6.95 1.35
CA PRO A 125 14.84 -8.17 1.84
C PRO A 125 13.76 -7.94 2.91
N TYR A 126 13.14 -6.76 3.01
CA TYR A 126 12.17 -6.48 4.07
C TYR A 126 10.93 -7.39 4.05
N THR A 127 10.51 -7.80 5.24
CA THR A 127 9.19 -8.40 5.49
C THR A 127 8.14 -7.30 5.44
N ILE A 128 7.06 -7.52 4.71
CA ILE A 128 5.97 -6.55 4.61
C ILE A 128 4.96 -6.88 5.71
N ILE A 129 4.69 -5.91 6.58
CA ILE A 129 3.63 -5.99 7.57
C ILE A 129 2.60 -4.92 7.26
N ILE A 130 1.33 -5.31 7.18
CA ILE A 130 0.22 -4.37 7.03
C ILE A 130 -0.49 -4.27 8.37
N TYR A 131 -0.34 -3.14 9.03
CA TYR A 131 -0.97 -2.85 10.31
C TYR A 131 -2.27 -2.08 10.09
N VAL A 132 -3.39 -2.74 10.36
CA VAL A 132 -4.75 -2.21 10.25
C VAL A 132 -5.26 -1.83 11.63
N HIS A 133 -5.78 -0.61 11.79
CA HIS A 133 -6.39 -0.16 13.03
C HIS A 133 -7.65 0.66 12.76
N ALA A 134 -8.64 0.55 13.65
CA ALA A 134 -9.90 1.27 13.54
C ALA A 134 -9.74 2.78 13.79
N ARG A 135 -10.31 3.60 12.92
CA ARG A 135 -10.38 5.07 13.07
C ARG A 135 -11.50 5.42 14.05
N GLY A 136 -11.15 6.10 15.13
CA GLY A 136 -12.15 6.58 16.11
C GLY A 136 -12.83 5.45 16.90
N PHE A 137 -12.11 4.35 17.17
CA PHE A 137 -12.66 3.17 17.82
C PHE A 137 -13.32 3.45 19.18
N CYS A 138 -12.81 4.41 19.97
CA CYS A 138 -13.44 4.80 21.24
C CYS A 138 -14.90 5.22 21.03
N ARG A 139 -15.14 6.17 20.12
CA ARG A 139 -16.50 6.64 19.78
C ARG A 139 -17.33 5.50 19.19
N PHE A 140 -16.74 4.68 18.32
CA PHE A 140 -17.44 3.54 17.73
C PHE A 140 -17.95 2.57 18.80
N SER A 141 -17.09 2.23 19.75
CA SER A 141 -17.39 1.32 20.85
C SER A 141 -18.41 1.89 21.84
N GLU A 142 -18.43 3.21 22.05
CA GLU A 142 -19.43 3.89 22.89
C GLU A 142 -20.80 3.90 22.20
N VAL A 143 -20.83 4.27 20.91
CA VAL A 143 -22.06 4.35 20.11
C VAL A 143 -22.73 2.98 19.92
N HIS A 144 -21.94 1.91 19.81
CA HIS A 144 -22.45 0.53 19.68
C HIS A 144 -22.48 -0.24 21.00
N GLU A 145 -22.25 0.45 22.12
CA GLU A 145 -22.40 -0.08 23.49
C GLU A 145 -21.60 -1.38 23.69
N PHE A 146 -20.32 -1.34 23.32
CA PHE A 146 -19.41 -2.47 23.53
C PHE A 146 -19.10 -2.62 25.01
N GLU A 147 -19.00 -3.88 25.45
CA GLU A 147 -18.59 -4.20 26.81
C GLU A 147 -17.18 -3.66 27.12
N LYS A 148 -16.98 -3.29 28.38
CA LYS A 148 -15.75 -2.67 28.86
C LYS A 148 -15.16 -3.45 30.04
N PRO A 149 -13.83 -3.68 30.07
CA PRO A 149 -12.81 -3.15 29.14
C PRO A 149 -12.79 -3.80 27.75
N ASN A 150 -13.22 -5.06 27.63
CA ASN A 150 -13.18 -5.84 26.40
C ASN A 150 -14.56 -6.41 26.05
N ASP A 151 -14.87 -6.46 24.76
CA ASP A 151 -16.08 -7.08 24.22
C ASP A 151 -15.68 -8.29 23.37
N VAL A 152 -16.09 -9.49 23.79
CA VAL A 152 -15.71 -10.75 23.13
C VAL A 152 -16.18 -10.77 21.68
N LYS A 153 -17.43 -10.37 21.43
CA LYS A 153 -18.03 -10.41 20.08
C LYS A 153 -17.36 -9.41 19.15
N ALA A 154 -16.95 -8.26 19.67
CA ALA A 154 -16.21 -7.28 18.89
C ALA A 154 -14.84 -7.81 18.46
N LEU A 155 -14.13 -8.54 19.34
CA LEU A 155 -12.85 -9.16 19.01
C LEU A 155 -13.02 -10.35 18.05
N GLU A 156 -14.05 -11.18 18.26
CA GLU A 156 -14.40 -12.26 17.34
C GLU A 156 -14.69 -11.72 15.93
N LEU A 157 -15.41 -10.59 15.83
CA LEU A 157 -15.67 -9.94 14.54
C LEU A 157 -14.36 -9.51 13.86
N MET A 158 -13.43 -8.92 14.61
CA MET A 158 -12.12 -8.54 14.08
C MET A 158 -11.32 -9.76 13.60
N ASN A 159 -11.32 -10.85 14.37
CA ASN A 159 -10.66 -12.10 14.03
C ASN A 159 -11.25 -12.72 12.76
N GLU A 160 -12.57 -12.73 12.65
CA GLU A 160 -13.29 -13.22 11.47
C GLU A 160 -12.98 -12.40 10.21
N CYS A 161 -12.77 -11.08 10.35
CA CYS A 161 -12.31 -10.23 9.25
C CYS A 161 -10.88 -10.57 8.83
N ALA A 162 -10.02 -10.85 9.80
CA ALA A 162 -8.63 -11.23 9.52
C ALA A 162 -8.53 -12.59 8.84
N ILE A 163 -9.36 -13.57 9.23
CA ILE A 163 -9.48 -14.86 8.52
C ILE A 163 -9.88 -14.63 7.06
N ALA A 164 -10.90 -13.81 6.79
CA ALA A 164 -11.32 -13.49 5.42
C ALA A 164 -10.20 -12.87 4.58
N VAL A 165 -9.38 -11.98 5.19
CA VAL A 165 -8.19 -11.42 4.54
C VAL A 165 -7.15 -12.50 4.22
N MET A 166 -6.85 -13.39 5.17
CA MET A 166 -5.86 -14.45 4.98
C MET A 166 -6.33 -15.56 4.01
N GLU A 167 -7.64 -15.76 3.90
CA GLU A 167 -8.29 -16.61 2.89
C GLU A 167 -8.07 -16.06 1.49
N GLN A 168 -8.39 -14.78 1.29
CA GLN A 168 -8.28 -14.12 -0.01
C GLN A 168 -6.84 -13.90 -0.45
N PHE A 169 -5.91 -13.69 0.49
CA PHE A 169 -4.51 -13.37 0.20
C PHE A 169 -3.56 -14.45 0.72
N PRO A 170 -3.22 -15.45 -0.10
CA PRO A 170 -2.42 -16.59 0.33
C PRO A 170 -1.03 -16.29 0.86
N ASP A 171 -0.46 -15.16 0.44
CA ASP A 171 0.87 -14.69 0.80
C ASP A 171 0.95 -14.14 2.24
N VAL A 172 -0.21 -13.88 2.88
CA VAL A 172 -0.28 -13.57 4.30
C VAL A 172 -0.15 -14.87 5.09
N ILE A 173 0.92 -14.98 5.88
CA ILE A 173 1.28 -16.22 6.59
C ILE A 173 0.85 -16.20 8.06
N PHE A 174 0.68 -15.01 8.61
CA PHE A 174 0.36 -14.82 10.02
C PHE A 174 -0.40 -13.51 10.21
N SER A 175 -1.38 -13.53 11.11
CA SER A 175 -2.01 -12.32 11.61
C SER A 175 -2.00 -12.28 13.14
N TYR A 176 -1.79 -11.09 13.68
CA TYR A 176 -1.87 -10.82 15.10
C TYR A 176 -2.87 -9.71 15.36
N GLY A 177 -3.89 -9.97 16.17
CA GLY A 177 -4.95 -9.06 16.54
C GLY A 177 -4.94 -8.73 18.02
N CYS A 178 -5.13 -7.46 18.37
CA CYS A 178 -5.43 -7.05 19.74
C CYS A 178 -6.31 -5.80 19.73
N ALA A 179 -7.35 -5.78 20.56
CA ALA A 179 -8.34 -4.70 20.60
C ALA A 179 -8.93 -4.40 19.21
N GLY A 180 -8.87 -3.15 18.76
CA GLY A 180 -9.38 -2.69 17.46
C GLY A 180 -8.36 -2.75 16.32
N GLU A 181 -7.33 -3.59 16.42
CA GLU A 181 -6.14 -3.54 15.56
C GLU A 181 -5.68 -4.94 15.15
N HIS A 182 -5.12 -5.05 13.94
CA HIS A 182 -4.60 -6.29 13.36
C HIS A 182 -3.36 -6.04 12.50
N SER A 183 -2.34 -6.86 12.70
CA SER A 183 -1.14 -6.90 11.85
C SER A 183 -1.20 -8.11 10.94
N PHE A 184 -0.98 -7.91 9.64
CA PHE A 184 -0.91 -8.96 8.63
C PHE A 184 0.51 -9.08 8.10
N ILE A 185 1.12 -10.25 8.28
CA ILE A 185 2.53 -10.49 7.96
C ILE A 185 2.61 -11.29 6.68
N PHE A 186 3.25 -10.70 5.67
CA PHE A 186 3.47 -11.34 4.38
C PHE A 186 4.74 -12.18 4.40
N GLN A 187 4.74 -13.28 3.64
CA GLN A 187 5.97 -14.02 3.36
C GLN A 187 7.03 -13.10 2.74
N LYS A 188 8.29 -13.21 3.20
CA LYS A 188 9.40 -12.32 2.79
C LYS A 188 9.63 -12.29 1.27
N LYS A 189 9.38 -13.43 0.61
CA LYS A 189 9.54 -13.62 -0.85
C LYS A 189 8.36 -13.15 -1.70
N THR A 190 7.32 -12.57 -1.10
CA THR A 190 6.10 -12.16 -1.83
C THR A 190 6.42 -11.27 -3.03
N LYS A 191 5.70 -11.55 -4.13
CA LYS A 191 5.65 -10.72 -5.35
C LYS A 191 4.27 -10.06 -5.51
N PHE A 192 3.40 -10.18 -4.51
CA PHE A 192 2.03 -9.68 -4.54
C PHE A 192 2.01 -8.20 -4.93
N TYR A 193 1.18 -7.84 -5.92
CA TYR A 193 1.13 -6.50 -6.54
C TYR A 193 2.50 -5.85 -6.83
N LYS A 194 3.51 -6.63 -7.22
CA LYS A 194 4.89 -6.15 -7.44
C LYS A 194 5.46 -5.41 -6.22
N ARG A 195 4.98 -5.72 -5.02
CA ARG A 195 5.36 -5.09 -3.74
C ARG A 195 5.07 -3.59 -3.66
N ARG A 196 4.05 -3.09 -4.39
CA ARG A 196 3.59 -1.70 -4.28
C ARG A 196 2.84 -1.46 -2.97
N SER A 197 3.38 -0.62 -2.10
CA SER A 197 2.88 -0.36 -0.75
C SER A 197 1.40 0.06 -0.70
N SER A 198 1.02 1.06 -1.51
CA SER A 198 -0.33 1.61 -1.63
C SER A 198 -1.35 0.57 -2.11
N LYS A 199 -0.99 -0.24 -3.11
CA LYS A 199 -1.90 -1.28 -3.62
C LYS A 199 -2.11 -2.41 -2.62
N ILE A 200 -1.06 -2.84 -1.93
CA ILE A 200 -1.19 -3.89 -0.90
C ILE A 200 -2.05 -3.39 0.27
N SER A 201 -1.72 -2.23 0.84
CA SER A 201 -2.47 -1.67 1.99
C SER A 201 -3.93 -1.39 1.66
N SER A 202 -4.23 -0.75 0.52
CA SER A 202 -5.60 -0.41 0.12
C SER A 202 -6.48 -1.64 -0.10
N VAL A 203 -5.95 -2.69 -0.72
CA VAL A 203 -6.70 -3.94 -0.96
C VAL A 203 -6.93 -4.70 0.35
N ILE A 204 -5.95 -4.73 1.26
CA ILE A 204 -6.10 -5.37 2.56
C ILE A 204 -7.14 -4.64 3.43
N VAL A 205 -7.04 -3.31 3.56
CA VAL A 205 -7.96 -2.54 4.40
C VAL A 205 -9.38 -2.50 3.86
N SER A 206 -9.54 -2.44 2.53
CA SER A 206 -10.86 -2.48 1.89
C SER A 206 -11.56 -3.81 2.12
N LEU A 207 -10.86 -4.93 1.94
CA LEU A 207 -11.43 -6.25 2.24
C LEU A 207 -11.74 -6.41 3.74
N PHE A 208 -10.84 -5.97 4.61
CA PHE A 208 -11.07 -6.02 6.07
C PHE A 208 -12.32 -5.23 6.46
N THR A 209 -12.47 -4.01 5.95
CA THR A 209 -13.63 -3.15 6.23
C THR A 209 -14.92 -3.75 5.67
N SER A 210 -14.88 -4.27 4.44
CA SER A 210 -16.03 -4.94 3.81
C SER A 210 -16.45 -6.19 4.58
N ALA A 211 -15.49 -7.00 5.03
CA ALA A 211 -15.75 -8.18 5.85
C ALA A 211 -16.38 -7.78 7.19
N TYR A 212 -15.92 -6.70 7.81
CA TYR A 212 -16.46 -6.21 9.08
C TYR A 212 -17.94 -5.84 8.97
N VAL A 213 -18.29 -5.08 7.93
CA VAL A 213 -19.69 -4.70 7.67
C VAL A 213 -20.54 -5.93 7.32
N SER A 214 -20.02 -6.82 6.46
CA SER A 214 -20.75 -8.01 6.02
C SER A 214 -21.01 -9.01 7.15
N LYS A 215 -20.04 -9.20 8.05
CA LYS A 215 -20.13 -10.15 9.17
C LYS A 215 -20.77 -9.57 10.42
N TRP A 216 -20.98 -8.25 10.49
CA TRP A 216 -21.56 -7.56 11.64
C TRP A 216 -22.86 -8.21 12.13
N ARG A 217 -23.85 -8.39 11.25
CA ARG A 217 -25.17 -8.93 11.61
C ARG A 217 -25.13 -10.35 12.17
N ALA A 218 -24.14 -11.15 11.76
CA ALA A 218 -23.99 -12.52 12.25
C ALA A 218 -23.59 -12.55 13.73
N LEU A 219 -22.72 -11.62 14.17
CA LEU A 219 -22.24 -11.55 15.55
C LEU A 219 -23.08 -10.60 16.42
N PHE A 220 -23.70 -9.59 15.81
CA PHE A 220 -24.55 -8.60 16.45
C PHE A 220 -25.96 -8.58 15.85
N PRO A 221 -26.75 -9.66 15.99
CA PRO A 221 -28.08 -9.75 15.36
C PRO A 221 -29.07 -8.71 15.88
N GLN A 222 -28.88 -8.22 17.10
CA GLN A 222 -29.76 -7.25 17.76
C GLN A 222 -29.21 -5.81 17.76
N LYS A 223 -27.98 -5.59 17.27
CA LYS A 223 -27.39 -4.23 17.22
C LYS A 223 -27.24 -3.83 15.76
N GLU A 224 -27.93 -2.78 15.35
CA GLU A 224 -27.71 -2.20 14.02
C GLU A 224 -26.38 -1.45 13.96
N LEU A 225 -25.74 -1.50 12.80
CA LEU A 225 -24.53 -0.73 12.53
C LEU A 225 -24.93 0.73 12.28
N LYS A 226 -24.76 1.59 13.29
CA LYS A 226 -25.27 2.97 13.29
C LYS A 226 -24.56 3.86 12.27
N TYR A 227 -23.28 3.59 12.01
CA TYR A 227 -22.51 4.25 10.95
C TYR A 227 -21.39 3.35 10.45
N VAL A 228 -20.91 3.63 9.24
CA VAL A 228 -19.90 2.82 8.57
C VAL A 228 -18.57 2.87 9.34
N PRO A 229 -17.98 1.72 9.72
CA PRO A 229 -16.68 1.69 10.36
C PRO A 229 -15.59 2.08 9.36
N SER A 230 -14.59 2.81 9.83
CA SER A 230 -13.44 3.21 9.03
C SER A 230 -12.17 2.61 9.63
N PHE A 231 -11.36 1.99 8.79
CA PHE A 231 -10.06 1.44 9.17
C PHE A 231 -8.94 2.16 8.40
N ARG A 232 -7.79 2.30 9.05
CA ARG A 232 -6.56 2.76 8.43
C ARG A 232 -5.59 1.60 8.34
N ALA A 233 -4.86 1.50 7.23
CA ALA A 233 -3.71 0.61 7.10
C ALA A 233 -2.42 1.41 7.02
N GLN A 234 -1.40 0.94 7.74
CA GLN A 234 -0.02 1.38 7.63
C GLN A 234 0.82 0.22 7.10
N VAL A 235 1.76 0.52 6.20
CA VAL A 235 2.72 -0.47 5.71
C VAL A 235 4.02 -0.30 6.46
N ILE A 236 4.47 -1.38 7.09
CA ILE A 236 5.68 -1.44 7.89
C ILE A 236 6.67 -2.37 7.17
N CYS A 237 7.82 -1.80 6.80
CA CYS A 237 8.94 -2.53 6.22
C CYS A 237 9.81 -3.05 7.37
N CYS A 238 9.60 -4.31 7.73
CA CYS A 238 10.22 -4.90 8.90
C CYS A 238 11.44 -5.75 8.52
N ASP A 239 12.57 -5.44 9.11
CA ASP A 239 13.79 -6.24 9.11
C ASP A 239 13.81 -7.24 10.27
N ASP A 240 13.39 -6.81 11.47
CA ASP A 240 13.31 -7.65 12.67
C ASP A 240 11.86 -7.99 13.07
N LEU A 241 11.34 -9.06 12.47
CA LEU A 241 9.98 -9.56 12.71
C LEU A 241 9.74 -9.92 14.19
N GLN A 242 10.76 -10.47 14.86
CA GLN A 242 10.66 -10.91 16.25
C GLN A 242 10.46 -9.72 17.19
N ALA A 243 11.23 -8.64 16.99
CA ALA A 243 11.08 -7.40 17.75
C ALA A 243 9.70 -6.76 17.51
N TYR A 244 9.24 -6.70 16.27
CA TYR A 244 7.92 -6.15 15.96
C TYR A 244 6.80 -6.88 16.73
N ILE A 245 6.78 -8.21 16.68
CA ILE A 245 5.75 -9.01 17.34
C ILE A 245 5.81 -8.83 18.87
N LEU A 246 7.01 -8.83 19.45
CA LEU A 246 7.19 -8.61 20.89
C LEU A 246 6.62 -7.26 21.31
N TRP A 247 6.93 -6.20 20.56
CA TRP A 247 6.40 -4.86 20.80
C TRP A 247 4.87 -4.85 20.79
N ARG A 248 4.26 -5.44 19.75
CA ARG A 248 2.79 -5.50 19.63
C ARG A 248 2.13 -6.30 20.74
N GLN A 249 2.78 -7.35 21.24
CA GLN A 249 2.26 -8.14 22.37
C GLN A 249 2.42 -7.42 23.71
N ASP A 250 3.54 -6.72 23.94
CA ASP A 250 3.76 -5.95 25.16
C ASP A 250 2.82 -4.72 25.25
N GLU A 251 2.56 -4.05 24.12
CA GLU A 251 1.55 -2.98 24.04
C GLU A 251 0.15 -3.50 24.37
N CYS A 252 -0.25 -4.63 23.77
CA CYS A 252 -1.54 -5.26 24.03
C CYS A 252 -1.73 -5.54 25.52
N HIS A 253 -0.74 -6.18 26.13
CA HIS A 253 -0.79 -6.52 27.54
C HIS A 253 -0.80 -5.27 28.44
N THR A 254 0.05 -4.28 28.16
CA THR A 254 0.14 -3.04 28.95
C THR A 254 -1.16 -2.25 28.88
N ASN A 255 -1.76 -2.14 27.70
CA ASN A 255 -3.03 -1.46 27.49
C ASN A 255 -4.17 -2.21 28.19
N ASN A 256 -4.23 -3.54 28.08
CA ASN A 256 -5.29 -4.32 28.71
C ASN A 256 -5.24 -4.25 30.25
N VAL A 257 -4.05 -4.31 30.86
CA VAL A 257 -3.90 -4.10 32.31
C VAL A 257 -4.41 -2.71 32.70
N TYR A 258 -4.00 -1.67 31.98
CA TYR A 258 -4.46 -0.30 32.24
C TYR A 258 -5.97 -0.17 32.12
N ASP A 259 -6.57 -0.65 31.02
CA ASP A 259 -7.99 -0.55 30.74
C ASP A 259 -8.82 -1.35 31.75
N THR A 260 -8.33 -2.51 32.18
CA THR A 260 -8.98 -3.29 33.25
C THR A 260 -9.04 -2.50 34.55
N CYS A 261 -7.92 -1.91 35.00
CA CYS A 261 -7.93 -1.06 36.19
C CYS A 261 -8.86 0.14 36.03
N LEU A 262 -8.79 0.80 34.87
CA LEU A 262 -9.56 2.01 34.58
C LEU A 262 -11.06 1.73 34.65
N TRP A 263 -11.52 0.69 33.97
CA TRP A 263 -12.93 0.35 33.91
C TRP A 263 -13.44 -0.21 35.22
N GLN A 264 -12.61 -0.89 36.01
CA GLN A 264 -13.01 -1.35 37.33
C GLN A 264 -13.19 -0.18 38.32
N LEU A 265 -12.35 0.85 38.24
CA LEU A 265 -12.53 2.11 38.96
C LEU A 265 -13.79 2.87 38.53
N ILE A 266 -14.08 2.90 37.23
CA ILE A 266 -15.31 3.53 36.71
C ILE A 266 -16.55 2.76 37.21
N LYS A 267 -16.51 1.43 37.18
CA LYS A 267 -17.58 0.56 37.71
C LYS A 267 -17.76 0.72 39.21
N SER A 268 -16.71 1.06 39.96
CA SER A 268 -16.80 1.37 41.39
C SER A 268 -17.33 2.78 41.70
N GLY A 269 -17.83 3.52 40.69
CA GLY A 269 -18.46 4.82 40.85
C GLY A 269 -17.55 6.03 40.66
N LYS A 270 -16.26 5.86 40.33
CA LYS A 270 -15.38 6.99 40.03
C LYS A 270 -15.65 7.56 38.64
N SER A 271 -15.46 8.86 38.48
CA SER A 271 -15.47 9.46 37.14
C SER A 271 -14.24 9.00 36.33
N LYS A 272 -14.33 9.03 34.99
CA LYS A 272 -13.21 8.70 34.09
C LYS A 272 -11.95 9.53 34.41
N ARG A 273 -12.12 10.81 34.77
CA ARG A 273 -10.99 11.71 35.11
C ARG A 273 -10.31 11.30 36.41
N GLU A 274 -11.08 10.97 37.45
CA GLU A 274 -10.53 10.51 38.73
C GLU A 274 -9.85 9.15 38.61
N ALA A 275 -10.44 8.23 37.83
CA ALA A 275 -9.84 6.93 37.56
C ALA A 275 -8.49 7.09 36.83
N GLN A 276 -8.43 7.93 35.80
CA GLN A 276 -7.18 8.25 35.09
C GLN A 276 -6.15 8.93 35.99
N ALA A 277 -6.57 9.82 36.89
CA ALA A 277 -5.68 10.46 37.86
C ALA A 277 -5.11 9.44 38.86
N THR A 278 -5.94 8.49 39.32
CA THR A 278 -5.51 7.41 40.23
C THR A 278 -4.43 6.53 39.60
N LEU A 279 -4.57 6.22 38.30
CA LEU A 279 -3.64 5.33 37.59
C LEU A 279 -2.40 6.06 37.04
N ARG A 280 -2.36 7.39 37.10
CA ARG A 280 -1.27 8.18 36.50
C ARG A 280 0.04 7.91 37.24
N GLY A 281 1.11 7.63 36.48
CA GLY A 281 2.45 7.40 37.03
C GLY A 281 2.68 6.01 37.63
N SER A 282 1.65 5.18 37.77
CA SER A 282 1.79 3.80 38.23
C SER A 282 2.54 2.93 37.22
N LEU A 283 3.36 2.01 37.72
CA LEU A 283 4.01 0.98 36.90
C LEU A 283 3.04 -0.17 36.61
N LYS A 284 3.47 -1.12 35.78
CA LYS A 284 2.69 -2.32 35.44
C LYS A 284 2.46 -3.23 36.64
N GLN A 285 3.47 -3.38 37.50
CA GLN A 285 3.38 -4.20 38.73
C GLN A 285 2.37 -3.60 39.71
N ASP A 286 2.45 -2.29 39.96
CA ASP A 286 1.52 -1.56 40.82
C ASP A 286 0.05 -1.74 40.37
N LYS A 287 -0.21 -1.74 39.06
CA LYS A 287 -1.56 -1.96 38.52
C LYS A 287 -2.07 -3.39 38.77
N ASN A 288 -1.21 -4.39 38.65
CA ASN A 288 -1.59 -5.78 38.95
C ASN A 288 -1.88 -5.96 40.44
N GLU A 289 -1.04 -5.40 41.30
CA GLU A 289 -1.25 -5.41 42.75
C GLU A 289 -2.53 -4.64 43.13
N PHE A 290 -2.77 -3.51 42.48
CA PHE A 290 -4.00 -2.72 42.65
C PHE A 290 -5.27 -3.50 42.30
N LEU A 291 -5.28 -4.24 41.17
CA LEU A 291 -6.42 -5.10 40.80
C LEU A 291 -6.69 -6.16 41.86
N TYR A 292 -5.64 -6.77 42.38
CA TYR A 292 -5.75 -7.80 43.40
C TYR A 292 -6.23 -7.23 44.75
N GLN A 293 -5.61 -6.14 45.24
CA GLN A 293 -5.93 -5.57 46.55
C GLN A 293 -7.30 -4.88 46.59
N CYS A 294 -7.65 -4.12 45.55
CA CYS A 294 -8.88 -3.31 45.56
C CYS A 294 -10.10 -4.09 45.06
N PHE A 295 -9.91 -5.07 44.19
CA PHE A 295 -11.00 -5.75 43.50
C PHE A 295 -10.96 -7.27 43.59
N ASN A 296 -9.92 -7.84 44.24
CA ASN A 296 -9.72 -9.28 44.35
C ASN A 296 -9.67 -9.98 42.98
N ILE A 297 -9.10 -9.32 41.96
CA ILE A 297 -8.94 -9.84 40.60
C ILE A 297 -7.47 -10.22 40.38
N ASN A 298 -7.20 -11.50 40.14
CA ASN A 298 -5.93 -11.99 39.67
C ASN A 298 -5.86 -11.92 38.14
N TYR A 299 -5.19 -10.88 37.63
CA TYR A 299 -5.09 -10.62 36.19
C TYR A 299 -4.65 -11.83 35.35
N LYS A 300 -3.75 -12.68 35.86
CA LYS A 300 -3.23 -13.83 35.09
C LYS A 300 -4.19 -15.01 35.03
N GLN A 301 -5.06 -15.16 36.03
CA GLN A 301 -5.97 -16.31 36.14
C GLN A 301 -7.40 -15.96 35.72
N ASP A 302 -7.86 -14.76 36.07
CA ASP A 302 -9.27 -14.37 35.92
C ASP A 302 -9.56 -13.71 34.56
N ILE A 303 -8.54 -13.16 33.89
CA ILE A 303 -8.71 -12.49 32.60
C ILE A 303 -8.38 -13.48 31.47
N PRO A 304 -9.30 -13.69 30.50
CA PRO A 304 -9.06 -14.55 29.35
C PRO A 304 -7.78 -14.22 28.59
N GLU A 305 -7.05 -15.26 28.16
CA GLU A 305 -5.76 -15.11 27.46
C GLU A 305 -5.85 -14.24 26.19
N MET A 306 -6.99 -14.30 25.48
CA MET A 306 -7.26 -13.46 24.31
C MET A 306 -7.15 -11.97 24.62
N PHE A 307 -7.59 -11.52 25.80
CA PHE A 307 -7.49 -10.12 26.21
C PHE A 307 -6.08 -9.77 26.68
N CYS A 308 -5.41 -10.72 27.34
CA CYS A 308 -4.08 -10.52 27.91
C CYS A 308 -2.96 -10.49 26.86
N HIS A 309 -3.11 -11.29 25.81
CA HIS A 309 -2.03 -11.60 24.86
C HIS A 309 -2.43 -11.40 23.40
N GLY A 310 -3.67 -11.02 23.13
CA GLY A 310 -4.19 -10.91 21.77
C GLY A 310 -4.51 -12.27 21.14
N THR A 311 -4.82 -12.23 19.85
CA THR A 311 -5.18 -13.39 19.03
C THR A 311 -4.17 -13.56 17.91
N CYS A 312 -3.62 -14.76 17.76
CA CYS A 312 -2.81 -15.15 16.62
C CYS A 312 -3.63 -15.99 15.65
N ILE A 313 -3.55 -15.69 14.37
CA ILE A 313 -4.19 -16.47 13.32
C ILE A 313 -3.10 -17.00 12.41
N LEU A 314 -3.01 -18.33 12.39
CA LEU A 314 -1.98 -19.09 11.69
C LEU A 314 -2.62 -19.87 10.55
N LYS A 315 -1.85 -20.09 9.49
CA LYS A 315 -2.29 -20.85 8.32
C LYS A 315 -1.67 -22.24 8.34
N THR A 316 -2.49 -23.25 8.61
CA THR A 316 -2.04 -24.64 8.70
C THR A 316 -2.50 -25.42 7.48
N LYS A 317 -1.59 -26.26 6.95
CA LYS A 317 -1.94 -27.23 5.91
C LYS A 317 -2.60 -28.43 6.56
N VAL A 318 -3.79 -28.78 6.09
CA VAL A 318 -4.52 -29.96 6.57
C VAL A 318 -4.75 -30.88 5.40
N GLU A 319 -4.31 -32.12 5.53
CA GLU A 319 -4.63 -33.16 4.57
C GLU A 319 -6.00 -33.74 4.91
N TYR A 320 -6.87 -33.82 3.91
CA TYR A 320 -8.14 -34.53 4.02
C TYR A 320 -8.30 -35.44 2.81
N ILE A 321 -9.06 -36.51 3.00
CA ILE A 321 -9.43 -37.44 1.93
C ILE A 321 -10.79 -36.97 1.46
N ASP A 322 -10.88 -36.58 0.19
CA ASP A 322 -12.15 -36.23 -0.45
C ASP A 322 -13.03 -37.48 -0.65
N ASP A 323 -14.32 -37.31 -0.94
CA ASP A 323 -15.26 -38.43 -1.19
C ASP A 323 -14.76 -39.36 -2.31
N SER A 324 -13.98 -38.80 -3.25
CA SER A 324 -13.25 -39.52 -4.31
C SER A 324 -12.04 -40.34 -3.85
N HIS A 325 -11.78 -40.46 -2.53
CA HIS A 325 -10.62 -41.13 -1.93
C HIS A 325 -9.25 -40.55 -2.35
N VAL A 326 -9.24 -39.31 -2.87
CA VAL A 326 -8.02 -38.58 -3.23
C VAL A 326 -7.59 -37.72 -2.05
N LYS A 327 -6.31 -37.85 -1.64
CA LYS A 327 -5.69 -36.95 -0.66
C LYS A 327 -5.59 -35.54 -1.25
N ARG A 328 -6.34 -34.60 -0.67
CA ARG A 328 -6.27 -33.17 -0.99
C ARG A 328 -5.69 -32.40 0.18
N CYS A 329 -4.94 -31.35 -0.14
CA CYS A 329 -4.37 -30.46 0.87
C CYS A 329 -5.26 -29.21 0.98
N GLY A 330 -6.03 -29.13 2.06
CA GLY A 330 -6.79 -27.95 2.45
C GLY A 330 -5.95 -26.99 3.28
N ARG A 331 -6.43 -25.77 3.40
CA ARG A 331 -5.89 -24.78 4.34
C ARG A 331 -6.94 -24.59 5.43
N LYS A 332 -6.54 -24.74 6.68
CA LYS A 332 -7.36 -24.32 7.83
C LYS A 332 -6.65 -23.17 8.54
N PHE A 333 -7.44 -22.26 9.08
CA PHE A 333 -6.95 -21.20 9.94
C PHE A 333 -7.04 -21.67 11.38
N LEU A 334 -5.92 -21.55 12.08
CA LEU A 334 -5.84 -21.88 13.49
C LEU A 334 -5.73 -20.58 14.28
N THR A 335 -6.73 -20.35 15.13
CA THR A 335 -6.72 -19.25 16.10
C THR A 335 -6.03 -19.75 17.37
N VAL A 336 -4.95 -19.10 17.76
CA VAL A 336 -4.12 -19.45 18.92
C VAL A 336 -3.95 -18.24 19.81
N ASN A 337 -4.10 -18.43 21.12
CA ASN A 337 -3.66 -17.46 22.13
C ASN A 337 -2.39 -18.03 22.76
N SER A 338 -1.35 -17.20 22.87
CA SER A 338 -0.07 -17.63 23.45
C SER A 338 0.60 -16.46 24.16
N ALA A 339 1.12 -16.71 25.35
CA ALA A 339 1.75 -15.70 26.18
C ALA A 339 3.08 -15.16 25.61
N ASN A 340 3.76 -15.91 24.74
CA ASN A 340 5.03 -15.50 24.15
C ASN A 340 5.14 -15.93 22.67
N ILE A 341 4.62 -15.06 21.80
CA ILE A 341 4.65 -15.28 20.35
C ILE A 341 5.94 -14.78 19.70
N ALA A 342 6.79 -14.06 20.44
CA ALA A 342 8.13 -13.70 19.99
C ALA A 342 9.13 -14.87 20.15
N SER A 343 8.79 -15.90 20.91
CA SER A 343 9.65 -17.06 21.12
C SER A 343 9.88 -17.86 19.83
N LYS A 344 11.12 -18.31 19.61
CA LYS A 344 11.46 -19.18 18.48
C LYS A 344 10.66 -20.49 18.50
N ARG A 345 10.34 -20.98 19.71
CA ARG A 345 9.51 -22.18 19.95
C ARG A 345 8.14 -22.05 19.27
N PHE A 346 7.42 -20.94 19.51
CA PHE A 346 6.11 -20.69 18.91
C PHE A 346 6.14 -20.79 17.37
N TRP A 347 7.15 -20.21 16.72
CA TRP A 347 7.27 -20.26 15.26
C TRP A 347 7.71 -21.62 14.72
N SER A 348 8.51 -22.35 15.50
CA SER A 348 8.97 -23.70 15.14
C SER A 348 7.82 -24.72 15.16
N GLU A 349 6.95 -24.66 16.17
CA GLU A 349 5.81 -25.57 16.33
C GLU A 349 4.73 -25.33 15.26
N ASN A 350 4.53 -24.08 14.84
CA ASN A 350 3.49 -23.71 13.87
C ASN A 350 3.96 -23.71 12.41
N GLY A 351 5.26 -23.87 12.14
CA GLY A 351 5.81 -24.04 10.79
C GLY A 351 5.56 -22.90 9.80
N CYS A 352 5.27 -21.69 10.28
CA CYS A 352 4.87 -20.55 9.44
C CYS A 352 6.04 -19.83 8.75
N LEU A 353 7.27 -20.02 9.24
CA LEU A 353 8.49 -19.42 8.69
C LEU A 353 9.42 -20.49 8.11
N SER A 354 10.20 -20.11 7.10
CA SER A 354 11.24 -21.00 6.58
C SER A 354 12.39 -21.18 7.57
N LYS A 355 13.13 -22.29 7.48
CA LYS A 355 14.29 -22.57 8.36
C LYS A 355 15.30 -21.43 8.41
N GLY A 356 15.53 -20.76 7.28
CA GLY A 356 16.45 -19.62 7.19
C GLY A 356 15.92 -18.35 7.87
N GLU A 357 14.61 -18.11 7.84
CA GLU A 357 13.99 -16.99 8.57
C GLU A 357 13.96 -17.26 10.07
N LEU A 358 13.64 -18.50 10.47
CA LEU A 358 13.65 -18.90 11.88
C LEU A 358 15.05 -18.88 12.50
N ALA A 359 16.10 -19.12 11.70
CA ALA A 359 17.48 -19.00 12.15
C ALA A 359 17.89 -17.55 12.49
N GLN A 360 17.17 -16.55 11.99
CA GLN A 360 17.41 -15.14 12.31
C GLN A 360 16.84 -14.75 13.68
N PHE A 361 15.95 -15.56 14.25
CA PHE A 361 15.34 -15.28 15.55
C PHE A 361 16.35 -15.55 16.65
N ARG A 362 16.40 -14.62 17.62
CA ARG A 362 17.16 -14.78 18.86
C ARG A 362 16.46 -15.79 19.76
N GLU A 363 17.23 -16.55 20.53
CA GLU A 363 16.69 -17.56 21.46
C GLU A 363 15.82 -16.90 22.54
N GLU A 364 16.27 -15.77 23.10
CA GLU A 364 15.49 -14.95 24.02
C GLU A 364 15.55 -13.48 23.61
N LEU A 365 14.37 -12.87 23.44
CA LEU A 365 14.20 -11.44 23.26
C LEU A 365 13.18 -10.95 24.28
N ASN A 366 13.65 -10.26 25.32
CA ASN A 366 12.81 -9.89 26.45
C ASN A 366 12.30 -8.45 26.38
N LYS A 367 12.93 -7.58 25.57
CA LYS A 367 12.57 -6.17 25.40
C LYS A 367 12.91 -5.70 23.98
N THR A 368 12.12 -4.77 23.47
CA THR A 368 12.39 -4.05 22.22
C THR A 368 13.16 -2.76 22.50
N THR A 369 13.99 -2.32 21.56
CA THR A 369 14.71 -1.04 21.68
C THR A 369 13.86 0.12 21.16
N PRO A 370 14.05 1.35 21.67
CA PRO A 370 13.38 2.53 21.13
C PRO A 370 13.66 2.77 19.64
N GLU A 371 14.84 2.38 19.16
CA GLU A 371 15.25 2.46 17.76
C GLU A 371 14.39 1.55 16.87
N ASP A 372 14.13 0.30 17.32
CA ASP A 372 13.24 -0.63 16.63
C ASP A 372 11.85 -0.01 16.46
N ILE A 373 11.29 0.54 17.54
CA ILE A 373 9.96 1.15 17.54
C ILE A 373 9.89 2.35 16.60
N LYS A 374 10.90 3.23 16.61
CA LYS A 374 10.97 4.37 15.69
C LYS A 374 10.98 3.94 14.22
N SER A 375 11.65 2.83 13.90
CA SER A 375 11.67 2.29 12.55
C SER A 375 10.27 1.82 12.11
N PHE A 376 9.51 1.19 13.01
CA PHE A 376 8.16 0.70 12.73
C PHE A 376 7.12 1.83 12.58
N LEU A 377 7.34 2.96 13.25
CA LEU A 377 6.46 4.13 13.22
C LEU A 377 6.75 5.09 12.06
N HIS A 378 7.75 4.81 11.22
CA HIS A 378 8.08 5.70 10.11
C HIS A 378 6.96 5.74 9.06
N GLU A 379 6.42 6.93 8.79
CA GLU A 379 5.45 7.17 7.72
C GLU A 379 6.01 8.17 6.71
N SER A 380 5.96 7.81 5.43
CA SER A 380 6.27 8.73 4.35
C SER A 380 5.15 9.76 4.21
N ARG A 381 5.50 11.04 4.34
CA ARG A 381 4.54 12.14 4.19
C ARG A 381 4.59 12.70 2.76
N LEU A 382 3.43 13.07 2.25
CA LEU A 382 3.34 13.83 1.00
C LEU A 382 3.95 15.23 1.19
N MET A 383 4.56 15.75 0.14
CA MET A 383 5.17 17.08 0.15
C MET A 383 4.09 18.17 0.28
N LEU A 384 4.38 19.19 1.09
CA LEU A 384 3.52 20.36 1.22
C LEU A 384 3.35 21.06 -0.14
N CYS A 385 2.20 21.71 -0.33
CA CYS A 385 1.87 22.48 -1.55
C CYS A 385 1.76 21.64 -2.84
N THR A 386 1.34 20.37 -2.74
CA THR A 386 1.03 19.52 -3.91
C THR A 386 -0.47 19.21 -3.96
N TRP A 387 -1.04 19.18 -5.16
CA TRP A 387 -2.40 18.69 -5.36
C TRP A 387 -2.43 17.18 -5.12
N ILE A 388 -3.32 16.72 -4.24
CA ILE A 388 -3.49 15.30 -3.94
C ILE A 388 -4.66 14.79 -4.77
N VAL A 389 -4.38 13.84 -5.66
CA VAL A 389 -5.40 13.13 -6.45
C VAL A 389 -5.46 11.70 -5.95
N VAL A 390 -6.59 11.30 -5.41
CA VAL A 390 -6.85 9.92 -4.99
C VAL A 390 -7.70 9.25 -6.06
N ARG A 391 -7.19 8.16 -6.63
CA ARG A 391 -7.90 7.34 -7.60
C ARG A 391 -8.36 6.05 -6.92
N ILE A 392 -9.67 5.80 -6.95
CA ILE A 392 -10.27 4.56 -6.49
C ILE A 392 -10.59 3.71 -7.72
N ASP A 393 -9.93 2.57 -7.85
CA ASP A 393 -10.19 1.61 -8.91
C ASP A 393 -11.22 0.58 -8.41
N GLY A 394 -12.30 0.39 -9.15
CA GLY A 394 -13.32 -0.65 -8.85
C GLY A 394 -12.91 -2.02 -9.36
N PHE A 395 -13.54 -3.06 -8.81
CA PHE A 395 -13.39 -4.45 -9.24
C PHE A 395 -14.67 -4.94 -9.92
N SER A 396 -14.52 -5.72 -11.00
CA SER A 396 -15.64 -6.28 -11.78
C SER A 396 -15.22 -7.64 -12.33
N GLU A 397 -15.24 -8.69 -11.51
CA GLU A 397 -15.09 -10.06 -12.03
C GLU A 397 -16.32 -10.95 -11.77
N VAL A 398 -17.33 -10.56 -10.96
CA VAL A 398 -18.30 -11.56 -10.44
C VAL A 398 -19.77 -11.10 -10.32
N HIS A 399 -20.18 -9.94 -10.85
CA HIS A 399 -21.60 -9.57 -10.82
C HIS A 399 -22.18 -9.33 -12.20
N GLU A 400 -23.49 -9.56 -12.32
CA GLU A 400 -24.38 -9.40 -13.48
C GLU A 400 -24.46 -7.94 -14.01
N PHE A 401 -23.41 -7.15 -13.82
CA PHE A 401 -23.29 -5.85 -14.45
C PHE A 401 -23.08 -6.05 -15.95
N GLU A 402 -23.96 -5.45 -16.76
CA GLU A 402 -23.87 -5.57 -18.21
C GLU A 402 -22.69 -4.75 -18.72
N LYS A 403 -21.57 -5.43 -19.03
CA LYS A 403 -20.44 -4.85 -19.79
C LYS A 403 -19.73 -3.68 -19.07
N PRO A 404 -18.56 -3.22 -19.57
CA PRO A 404 -17.98 -1.96 -19.08
C PRO A 404 -18.96 -0.79 -19.26
N ASN A 405 -19.13 0.00 -18.19
CA ASN A 405 -20.01 1.19 -18.07
C ASN A 405 -21.49 0.95 -17.70
N ASP A 406 -21.78 -0.11 -16.94
CA ASP A 406 -23.08 -0.26 -16.29
C ASP A 406 -23.43 0.99 -15.45
N ALA A 407 -24.59 1.60 -15.72
CA ALA A 407 -25.02 2.83 -15.09
C ALA A 407 -25.27 2.68 -13.59
N GLN A 408 -25.70 1.51 -13.13
CA GLN A 408 -25.90 1.22 -11.71
C GLN A 408 -24.56 1.14 -10.98
N ALA A 409 -23.57 0.45 -11.57
CA ALA A 409 -22.22 0.39 -11.01
C ALA A 409 -21.56 1.78 -10.93
N LEU A 410 -21.71 2.61 -11.96
CA LEU A 410 -21.21 3.98 -11.98
C LEU A 410 -21.89 4.85 -10.91
N ASN A 411 -23.21 4.75 -10.78
CA ASN A 411 -23.96 5.50 -9.76
C ASN A 411 -23.57 5.09 -8.34
N LEU A 412 -23.35 3.79 -8.12
CA LEU A 412 -22.84 3.28 -6.84
C LEU A 412 -21.46 3.86 -6.52
N MET A 413 -20.52 3.84 -7.47
CA MET A 413 -19.19 4.43 -7.28
C MET A 413 -19.24 5.93 -6.98
N ASN A 414 -20.13 6.68 -7.63
CA ASN A 414 -20.35 8.09 -7.35
C ASN A 414 -20.89 8.31 -5.93
N THR A 415 -21.86 7.50 -5.52
CA THR A 415 -22.46 7.56 -4.17
C THR A 415 -21.40 7.27 -3.10
N CYS A 416 -20.56 6.26 -3.30
CA CYS A 416 -19.42 5.96 -2.43
C CYS A 416 -18.44 7.14 -2.36
N SER A 417 -18.18 7.82 -3.48
CA SER A 417 -17.29 8.99 -3.52
C SER A 417 -17.84 10.18 -2.75
N VAL A 418 -19.16 10.42 -2.81
CA VAL A 418 -19.84 11.44 -2.00
C VAL A 418 -19.70 11.13 -0.51
N ALA A 419 -19.94 9.88 -0.10
CA ALA A 419 -19.80 9.48 1.30
C ALA A 419 -18.37 9.71 1.84
N VAL A 420 -17.34 9.48 1.02
CA VAL A 420 -15.95 9.78 1.38
C VAL A 420 -15.75 11.30 1.59
N LEU A 421 -16.32 12.14 0.73
CA LEU A 421 -16.21 13.60 0.87
C LEU A 421 -16.94 14.12 2.11
N GLU A 422 -18.09 13.54 2.44
CA GLU A 422 -18.85 13.87 3.65
C GLU A 422 -18.08 13.51 4.92
N ASP A 423 -17.45 12.33 4.99
CA ASP A 423 -16.63 11.90 6.13
C ASP A 423 -15.36 12.75 6.31
N LEU A 424 -14.78 13.24 5.20
CA LEU A 424 -13.63 14.14 5.24
C LEU A 424 -14.00 15.57 5.69
N GLY A 425 -15.28 15.88 5.88
CA GLY A 425 -15.75 17.18 6.36
C GLY A 425 -15.59 18.30 5.34
N THR A 426 -15.31 17.98 4.08
CA THR A 426 -15.20 18.96 3.00
C THR A 426 -16.57 19.23 2.42
N SER A 427 -17.24 20.26 2.92
CA SER A 427 -18.40 20.88 2.26
C SER A 427 -17.96 21.43 0.90
N PHE A 428 -18.11 20.64 -0.17
CA PHE A 428 -17.97 21.13 -1.55
C PHE A 428 -19.31 21.08 -2.26
N CYS A 429 -19.77 22.28 -2.62
CA CYS A 429 -20.94 22.54 -3.45
C CYS A 429 -20.61 22.05 -4.87
N LEU A 430 -21.02 20.81 -5.20
CA LEU A 430 -21.10 20.35 -6.58
C LEU A 430 -22.28 21.07 -7.24
N ARG A 431 -22.03 22.24 -7.85
CA ARG A 431 -22.91 22.73 -8.91
C ARG A 431 -22.58 21.92 -10.16
N CYS A 432 -23.53 21.07 -10.54
CA CYS A 432 -23.58 20.34 -11.80
C CYS A 432 -23.46 21.29 -13.01
#